data_AF-A0A1V4HC21-F1
#
_entry.id   AF-A0A1V4HC21-F1
#
_cell.length_a   1.000
_cell.length_b   1.000
_cell.length_c   1.000
_cell.angle_alpha   90.00
_cell.angle_beta   90.00
_cell.angle_gamma   90.00
#
_symmetry.space_group_name_H-M   'P 1'
#
loop_
_entity.id
_entity.type
_entity.pdbx_description
1 polymer ?
#
loop_
_entity_poly.entity_id
_entity_poly.type
_entity_poly.pdbx_seq_one_letter_code
_entity_poly.pdbx_strand_id
1 'polypeptide(L)'
;MKKEQLLKEMKQDMLREIRNAVKEIKLRDLDEVCYISLFGTESEPVLGLITLGIKSFRDEMIQEEVSEKLEYLWNSAEMPANYQVGLEKILPSFQNKQELFMELTEDDDWEETWEASQNVRFEVAYELNSFDWSGVLPITSDFVIYSEWEAIVVEDGDLTRSIPTEKLQLLKEQGLA
;
A
#
# COMPACT_ATOMS: atom_id res chain seq x y z
N MET A 1 26.24 6.15 -5.63
CA MET A 1 25.30 6.19 -4.50
C MET A 1 25.18 4.78 -3.95
N LYS A 2 25.04 4.57 -2.64
CA LYS A 2 24.84 3.22 -2.08
C LYS A 2 23.34 2.85 -2.13
N LYS A 3 23.02 1.57 -2.38
CA LYS A 3 21.64 1.05 -2.42
C LYS A 3 20.81 1.44 -1.18
N GLU A 4 21.40 1.38 0.01
CA GLU A 4 20.76 1.74 1.28
C GLU A 4 20.39 3.24 1.35
N GLN A 5 21.21 4.09 0.75
CA GLN A 5 20.93 5.53 0.71
C GLN A 5 19.80 5.82 -0.28
N LEU A 6 19.78 5.12 -1.42
CA LEU A 6 18.72 5.23 -2.41
C LEU A 6 17.36 4.77 -1.84
N LEU A 7 17.32 3.65 -1.11
CA LEU A 7 16.12 3.19 -0.40
C LEU A 7 15.61 4.23 0.60
N LYS A 8 16.51 4.85 1.38
CA LYS A 8 16.14 5.92 2.33
C LYS A 8 15.56 7.13 1.60
N GLU A 9 16.13 7.52 0.47
CA GLU A 9 15.60 8.61 -0.34
C GLU A 9 14.22 8.29 -0.92
N MET A 10 14.03 7.08 -1.46
CA MET A 10 12.72 6.63 -1.97
C MET A 10 11.67 6.56 -0.85
N LYS A 11 12.02 6.07 0.35
CA LYS A 11 11.15 6.12 1.52
C LYS A 11 10.67 7.55 1.81
N GLN A 12 11.60 8.52 1.80
CA GLN A 12 11.24 9.93 2.05
C GLN A 12 10.35 10.51 0.95
N ASP A 13 10.59 10.12 -0.31
CA ASP A 13 9.73 10.51 -1.43
C ASP A 13 8.32 9.93 -1.29
N MET A 14 8.20 8.65 -0.92
CA MET A 14 6.91 8.01 -0.65
C MET A 14 6.13 8.73 0.45
N LEU A 15 6.76 9.00 1.59
CA LEU A 15 6.13 9.72 2.72
C LEU A 15 5.65 11.13 2.34
N ARG A 16 6.40 11.80 1.45
CA ARG A 16 6.07 13.15 0.99
C ARG A 16 4.95 13.15 -0.04
N GLU A 17 4.99 12.23 -1.00
CA GLU A 17 4.23 12.34 -2.24
C GLU A 17 3.03 11.39 -2.36
N ILE A 18 2.92 10.32 -1.55
CA ILE A 18 1.75 9.41 -1.66
C ILE A 18 0.43 10.16 -1.46
N ARG A 19 0.37 11.13 -0.54
CA ARG A 19 -0.84 11.98 -0.35
C ARG A 19 -1.19 12.83 -1.58
N ASN A 20 -0.21 13.18 -2.40
CA ASN A 20 -0.45 13.88 -3.67
C ASN A 20 -0.82 12.89 -4.77
N ALA A 21 -0.19 11.71 -4.78
CA ALA A 21 -0.48 10.63 -5.71
C ALA A 21 -1.94 10.23 -5.70
N VAL A 22 -2.49 9.96 -4.51
CA VAL A 22 -3.89 9.48 -4.41
C VAL A 22 -4.92 10.51 -4.86
N LYS A 23 -4.59 11.81 -4.86
CA LYS A 23 -5.49 12.86 -5.38
C LYS A 23 -5.64 12.82 -6.89
N GLU A 24 -4.70 12.19 -7.58
CA GLU A 24 -4.77 11.98 -9.03
C GLU A 24 -5.79 10.88 -9.41
N ILE A 25 -6.28 10.13 -8.43
CA ILE A 25 -7.32 9.12 -8.61
C ILE A 25 -8.68 9.81 -8.55
N LYS A 26 -9.48 9.65 -9.61
CA LYS A 26 -10.81 10.22 -9.70
C LYS A 26 -11.82 9.31 -9.01
N LEU A 27 -12.26 9.75 -7.83
CA LEU A 27 -13.37 9.14 -7.12
C LEU A 27 -14.73 9.53 -7.72
N ARG A 28 -15.72 8.65 -7.57
CA ARG A 28 -17.14 8.94 -7.84
C ARG A 28 -17.75 9.65 -6.65
N ASP A 29 -18.89 10.30 -6.85
CA ASP A 29 -19.54 11.20 -5.85
C ASP A 29 -19.86 10.56 -4.50
N LEU A 30 -19.88 9.21 -4.41
CA LEU A 30 -20.20 8.44 -3.20
C LEU A 30 -19.11 7.44 -2.83
N ASP A 31 -17.95 7.48 -3.49
CA ASP A 31 -16.86 6.58 -3.13
C ASP A 31 -16.31 6.96 -1.77
N GLU A 32 -16.26 5.99 -0.86
CA GLU A 32 -15.52 6.07 0.40
C GLU A 32 -14.33 5.11 0.32
N VAL A 33 -13.16 5.56 0.73
CA VAL A 33 -11.92 4.80 0.71
C VAL A 33 -11.75 4.08 2.04
N CYS A 34 -11.65 2.76 2.01
CA CYS A 34 -11.47 1.93 3.19
C CYS A 34 -10.02 1.45 3.40
N TYR A 35 -9.20 1.47 2.35
CA TYR A 35 -7.76 1.28 2.51
C TYR A 35 -6.93 1.93 1.41
N ILE A 36 -5.62 2.04 1.65
CA ILE A 36 -4.60 2.20 0.60
C ILE A 36 -3.65 1.01 0.66
N SER A 37 -3.52 0.29 -0.45
CA SER A 37 -2.49 -0.73 -0.63
C SER A 37 -1.24 -0.11 -1.27
N LEU A 38 -0.07 -0.47 -0.74
CA LEU A 38 1.24 -0.20 -1.33
C LEU A 38 1.81 -1.51 -1.86
N PHE A 39 1.95 -1.65 -3.17
CA PHE A 39 2.38 -2.88 -3.82
C PHE A 39 3.69 -2.66 -4.59
N GLY A 40 4.64 -3.59 -4.42
CA GLY A 40 5.88 -3.66 -5.22
C GLY A 40 5.76 -4.69 -6.35
N THR A 41 6.56 -4.56 -7.40
CA THR A 41 6.65 -5.55 -8.50
C THR A 41 8.09 -6.00 -8.73
N GLU A 42 8.33 -7.05 -9.51
CA GLU A 42 9.69 -7.49 -9.85
C GLU A 42 10.55 -6.38 -10.48
N SER A 43 9.94 -5.50 -11.28
CA SER A 43 10.62 -4.36 -11.91
C SER A 43 10.62 -3.10 -11.06
N GLU A 44 9.72 -3.00 -10.09
CA GLU A 44 9.50 -1.83 -9.24
C GLU A 44 9.40 -2.31 -7.79
N PRO A 45 10.49 -2.87 -7.24
CA PRO A 45 10.42 -3.64 -6.01
C PRO A 45 10.12 -2.79 -4.80
N VAL A 46 10.25 -1.45 -4.87
CA VAL A 46 10.04 -0.52 -3.74
C VAL A 46 8.62 0.00 -3.70
N LEU A 47 8.07 0.46 -4.83
CA LEU A 47 6.66 0.81 -4.96
C LEU A 47 6.29 0.87 -6.44
N GLY A 48 5.52 -0.12 -6.91
CA GLY A 48 4.93 -0.10 -8.24
C GLY A 48 3.57 0.59 -8.25
N LEU A 49 2.65 0.15 -7.39
CA LEU A 49 1.27 0.63 -7.40
C LEU A 49 0.79 1.10 -6.02
N ILE A 50 0.02 2.19 -6.04
CA ILE A 50 -0.78 2.67 -4.94
C ILE A 50 -2.24 2.44 -5.34
N THR A 51 -2.95 1.59 -4.59
CA THR A 51 -4.34 1.21 -4.90
C THR A 51 -5.27 1.69 -3.80
N LEU A 52 -6.35 2.37 -4.16
CA LEU A 52 -7.43 2.71 -3.22
C LEU A 52 -8.44 1.57 -3.14
N GLY A 53 -8.63 1.03 -1.94
CA GLY A 53 -9.74 0.15 -1.61
C GLY A 53 -11.01 0.97 -1.44
N ILE A 54 -12.02 0.70 -2.24
CA ILE A 54 -13.29 1.41 -2.19
C ILE A 54 -14.33 0.58 -1.44
N LYS A 55 -14.99 1.20 -0.46
CA LYS A 55 -15.93 0.55 0.47
C LYS A 55 -17.00 -0.27 -0.24
N SER A 56 -17.59 0.24 -1.34
CA SER A 56 -18.65 -0.48 -2.04
C SER A 56 -18.20 -1.83 -2.59
N PHE A 57 -16.96 -1.91 -3.11
CA PHE A 57 -16.42 -3.18 -3.61
C PHE A 57 -16.08 -4.11 -2.45
N ARG A 58 -15.47 -3.59 -1.37
CA ARG A 58 -15.26 -4.39 -0.16
C ARG A 58 -16.57 -4.97 0.39
N ASP A 59 -17.63 -4.17 0.46
CA ASP A 59 -18.93 -4.60 0.96
C ASP A 59 -19.59 -5.66 0.06
N GLU A 60 -19.37 -5.58 -1.27
CA GLU A 60 -19.78 -6.61 -2.24
C GLU A 60 -18.99 -7.91 -2.01
N MET A 61 -17.66 -7.82 -1.87
CA MET A 61 -16.80 -8.98 -1.59
C MET A 61 -17.19 -9.70 -0.29
N ILE A 62 -17.55 -8.94 0.76
CA ILE A 62 -18.07 -9.50 2.03
C ILE A 62 -19.39 -10.26 1.83
N GLN A 63 -20.24 -9.83 0.88
CA GLN A 63 -21.51 -10.49 0.59
C GLN A 63 -21.35 -11.73 -0.30
N GLU A 64 -20.40 -11.69 -1.24
CA GLU A 64 -20.13 -12.80 -2.17
C GLU A 64 -19.37 -13.95 -1.51
N GLU A 65 -18.43 -13.65 -0.61
CA GLU A 65 -17.63 -14.67 0.08
C GLU A 65 -18.29 -15.09 1.40
N VAL A 66 -18.77 -16.33 1.43
CA VAL A 66 -19.25 -17.00 2.64
C VAL A 66 -18.07 -17.19 3.61
N SER A 67 -17.90 -16.22 4.51
CA SER A 67 -17.25 -16.30 5.83
C SER A 67 -15.77 -16.68 5.98
N GLU A 68 -14.97 -17.00 4.94
CA GLU A 68 -13.65 -17.62 5.20
C GLU A 68 -12.42 -17.08 4.43
N LYS A 69 -12.49 -15.93 3.73
CA LYS A 69 -11.31 -15.40 3.03
C LYS A 69 -11.06 -13.91 3.25
N LEU A 70 -10.61 -13.56 4.46
CA LEU A 70 -10.12 -12.20 4.75
C LEU A 70 -9.01 -11.77 3.77
N GLU A 71 -8.17 -12.70 3.33
CA GLU A 71 -7.13 -12.46 2.31
C GLU A 71 -7.70 -11.85 1.02
N TYR A 72 -8.91 -12.23 0.63
CA TYR A 72 -9.60 -11.69 -0.55
C TYR A 72 -9.90 -10.20 -0.38
N LEU A 73 -10.38 -9.77 0.79
CA LEU A 73 -10.73 -8.38 1.07
C LEU A 73 -9.54 -7.43 0.97
N TRP A 74 -8.35 -7.96 1.27
CA TRP A 74 -7.12 -7.19 1.28
C TRP A 74 -6.33 -7.32 -0.03
N ASN A 75 -6.72 -8.19 -0.95
CA ASN A 75 -6.04 -8.28 -2.24
C ASN A 75 -6.40 -7.07 -3.12
N SER A 76 -5.44 -6.18 -3.39
CA SER A 76 -5.74 -4.97 -4.16
C SER A 76 -5.95 -5.23 -5.65
N ALA A 77 -5.60 -6.42 -6.15
CA ALA A 77 -5.90 -6.83 -7.53
C ALA A 77 -7.41 -6.96 -7.79
N GLU A 78 -8.22 -7.09 -6.74
CA GLU A 78 -9.69 -7.12 -6.83
C GLU A 78 -10.28 -5.71 -7.03
N MET A 79 -9.49 -4.65 -6.81
CA MET A 79 -9.93 -3.28 -7.03
C MET A 79 -9.82 -2.89 -8.51
N PRO A 80 -10.80 -2.15 -9.06
CA PRO A 80 -10.72 -1.67 -10.43
C PRO A 80 -9.48 -0.81 -10.70
N ALA A 81 -8.86 -1.01 -11.86
CA ALA A 81 -7.63 -0.32 -12.25
C ALA A 81 -7.73 1.23 -12.25
N ASN A 82 -8.93 1.81 -12.37
CA ASN A 82 -9.12 3.26 -12.29
C ASN A 82 -8.93 3.84 -10.88
N TYR A 83 -8.77 2.99 -9.86
CA TYR A 83 -8.44 3.35 -8.48
C TYR A 83 -6.96 3.09 -8.14
N GLN A 84 -6.11 2.98 -9.16
CA GLN A 84 -4.69 2.73 -9.03
C GLN A 84 -3.88 3.90 -9.59
N VAL A 85 -2.72 4.16 -8.99
CA VAL A 85 -1.78 5.18 -9.45
C VAL A 85 -0.35 4.79 -9.08
N GLY A 86 0.59 5.04 -9.98
CA GLY A 86 2.02 4.98 -9.67
C GLY A 86 2.54 6.33 -9.16
N LEU A 87 3.56 6.29 -8.30
CA LEU A 87 4.13 7.51 -7.70
C LEU A 87 4.83 8.41 -8.74
N GLU A 88 5.28 7.82 -9.85
CA GLU A 88 5.92 8.49 -10.98
C GLU A 88 5.01 9.51 -11.68
N LYS A 89 3.69 9.40 -11.54
CA LYS A 89 2.73 10.36 -12.09
C LYS A 89 2.91 11.79 -11.52
N ILE A 90 3.41 11.88 -10.28
CA ILE A 90 3.60 13.12 -9.50
C ILE A 90 5.08 13.37 -9.24
N LEU A 91 5.88 12.30 -9.16
CA LEU A 91 7.33 12.39 -9.02
C LEU A 91 8.01 11.50 -10.08
N PRO A 92 8.15 11.95 -11.35
CA PRO A 92 8.75 11.14 -12.41
C PRO A 92 10.16 10.62 -12.10
N SER A 93 10.92 11.36 -11.27
CA SER A 93 12.25 10.92 -10.83
C SER A 93 12.22 9.67 -9.94
N PHE A 94 11.08 9.30 -9.38
CA PHE A 94 10.94 8.08 -8.57
C PHE A 94 11.24 6.84 -9.41
N GLN A 95 10.76 6.79 -10.66
CA GLN A 95 11.03 5.66 -11.54
C GLN A 95 12.52 5.48 -11.83
N ASN A 96 13.23 6.58 -12.13
CA ASN A 96 14.68 6.56 -12.33
C ASN A 96 15.42 6.05 -11.07
N LYS A 97 14.87 6.26 -9.88
CA LYS A 97 15.45 5.74 -8.63
C LYS A 97 15.20 4.24 -8.49
N GLN A 98 14.04 3.74 -8.90
CA GLN A 98 13.77 2.29 -8.90
C GLN A 98 14.67 1.56 -9.90
N GLU A 99 14.83 2.11 -11.11
CA GLU A 99 15.74 1.57 -12.13
C GLU A 99 17.19 1.52 -11.62
N LEU A 100 17.69 2.64 -11.07
CA LEU A 100 19.02 2.69 -10.48
C LEU A 100 19.16 1.76 -9.27
N PHE A 101 18.10 1.56 -8.49
CA PHE A 101 18.11 0.60 -7.39
C PHE A 101 18.30 -0.82 -7.91
N MET A 102 17.54 -1.22 -8.93
CA MET A 102 17.69 -2.52 -9.60
C MET A 102 19.09 -2.74 -10.18
N GLU A 103 19.68 -1.73 -10.83
CA GLU A 103 21.06 -1.80 -11.33
C GLU A 103 22.08 -2.00 -10.19
N LEU A 104 21.85 -1.39 -9.03
CA LEU A 104 22.74 -1.51 -7.87
C LEU A 104 22.58 -2.83 -7.12
N THR A 105 21.53 -3.59 -7.39
CA THR A 105 21.19 -4.87 -6.74
C THR A 105 21.26 -6.06 -7.70
N GLU A 106 21.76 -5.89 -8.92
CA GLU A 106 21.80 -6.96 -9.94
C GLU A 106 22.60 -8.19 -9.48
N ASP A 107 23.69 -7.97 -8.74
CA ASP A 107 24.54 -9.04 -8.17
C ASP A 107 24.13 -9.46 -6.74
N ASP A 108 23.11 -8.85 -6.16
CA ASP A 108 22.64 -9.16 -4.82
C ASP A 108 21.72 -10.40 -4.81
N ASP A 109 21.49 -10.96 -3.62
CA ASP A 109 20.41 -11.90 -3.42
C ASP A 109 19.06 -11.19 -3.62
N TRP A 110 18.22 -11.74 -4.51
CA TRP A 110 16.92 -11.16 -4.82
C TRP A 110 15.96 -11.19 -3.62
N GLU A 111 16.01 -12.24 -2.80
CA GLU A 111 15.16 -12.36 -1.62
C GLU A 111 15.49 -11.26 -0.61
N GLU A 112 16.79 -11.00 -0.39
CA GLU A 112 17.24 -9.88 0.47
C GLU A 112 16.81 -8.51 -0.09
N THR A 113 16.89 -8.33 -1.41
CA THR A 113 16.49 -7.08 -2.08
C THR A 113 14.99 -6.84 -1.99
N TRP A 114 14.21 -7.89 -2.21
CA TRP A 114 12.76 -7.87 -2.10
C TRP A 114 12.33 -7.58 -0.66
N GLU A 115 12.90 -8.28 0.33
CA GLU A 115 12.60 -8.06 1.74
C GLU A 115 12.95 -6.63 2.18
N ALA A 116 14.13 -6.11 1.79
CA ALA A 116 14.52 -4.74 2.10
C ALA A 116 13.53 -3.71 1.53
N SER A 117 13.02 -3.98 0.33
CA SER A 117 12.06 -3.10 -0.33
C SER A 117 10.68 -3.17 0.33
N GLN A 118 10.22 -4.37 0.72
CA GLN A 118 8.99 -4.51 1.50
C GLN A 118 9.11 -3.85 2.87
N ASN A 119 10.24 -3.98 3.56
CA ASN A 119 10.47 -3.31 4.84
C ASN A 119 10.27 -1.79 4.73
N VAL A 120 10.71 -1.18 3.63
CA VAL A 120 10.43 0.23 3.35
C VAL A 120 8.92 0.49 3.23
N ARG A 121 8.18 -0.33 2.47
CA ARG A 121 6.72 -0.17 2.37
C ARG A 121 6.01 -0.33 3.70
N PHE A 122 6.38 -1.32 4.53
CA PHE A 122 5.83 -1.50 5.87
C PHE A 122 6.02 -0.24 6.72
N GLU A 123 7.25 0.28 6.76
CA GLU A 123 7.55 1.48 7.52
C GLU A 123 6.77 2.71 7.00
N VAL A 124 6.65 2.85 5.68
CA VAL A 124 5.86 3.93 5.07
C VAL A 124 4.39 3.79 5.41
N ALA A 125 3.79 2.61 5.24
CA ALA A 125 2.40 2.36 5.57
C ALA A 125 2.11 2.65 7.05
N TYR A 126 2.99 2.19 7.95
CA TYR A 126 2.87 2.43 9.38
C TYR A 126 2.88 3.92 9.72
N GLU A 127 3.85 4.67 9.18
CA GLU A 127 3.93 6.11 9.38
C GLU A 127 2.73 6.84 8.76
N LEU A 128 2.32 6.45 7.55
CA LEU A 128 1.19 7.05 6.85
C LEU A 128 -0.15 6.85 7.58
N ASN A 129 -0.32 5.76 8.34
CA ASN A 129 -1.50 5.54 9.16
C ASN A 129 -1.69 6.56 10.29
N SER A 130 -0.64 7.28 10.69
CA SER A 130 -0.68 8.28 11.76
C SER A 130 -1.21 9.65 11.31
N PHE A 131 -1.31 9.88 9.99
CA PHE A 131 -1.82 11.14 9.46
C PHE A 131 -3.34 11.19 9.45
N ASP A 132 -3.89 12.41 9.51
CA ASP A 132 -5.30 12.65 9.21
C ASP A 132 -5.51 12.69 7.69
N TRP A 133 -6.27 11.74 7.18
CA TRP A 133 -6.60 11.58 5.76
C TRP A 133 -7.94 12.18 5.37
N SER A 134 -8.76 12.63 6.33
CA SER A 134 -10.11 13.15 6.07
C SER A 134 -10.12 14.40 5.19
N GLY A 135 -9.03 15.18 5.20
CA GLY A 135 -8.82 16.32 4.31
C GLY A 135 -8.22 15.98 2.94
N VAL A 136 -7.93 14.70 2.68
CA VAL A 136 -7.28 14.20 1.45
C VAL A 136 -8.23 13.32 0.65
N LEU A 137 -8.92 12.39 1.31
CA LEU A 137 -9.86 11.45 0.74
C LEU A 137 -11.11 11.34 1.63
N PRO A 138 -12.29 11.06 1.05
CA PRO A 138 -13.44 10.59 1.82
C PRO A 138 -13.14 9.18 2.32
N ILE A 139 -12.78 9.05 3.60
CA ILE A 139 -12.36 7.78 4.20
C ILE A 139 -13.41 7.20 5.14
N THR A 140 -13.42 5.87 5.25
CA THR A 140 -14.22 5.16 6.25
C THR A 140 -13.59 5.27 7.64
N SER A 141 -14.37 4.96 8.69
CA SER A 141 -13.88 5.00 10.08
C SER A 141 -12.80 3.95 10.39
N ASP A 142 -12.76 2.88 9.61
CA ASP A 142 -11.82 1.76 9.70
C ASP A 142 -10.68 1.88 8.68
N PHE A 143 -10.48 3.07 8.10
CA PHE A 143 -9.47 3.30 7.08
C PHE A 143 -8.04 3.00 7.54
N VAL A 144 -7.34 2.18 6.75
CA VAL A 144 -5.95 1.78 6.97
C VAL A 144 -5.09 1.87 5.72
N ILE A 145 -3.78 1.91 5.92
CA ILE A 145 -2.79 1.81 4.85
C ILE A 145 -1.95 0.59 5.13
N TYR A 146 -1.65 -0.22 4.12
CA TYR A 146 -0.79 -1.38 4.30
C TYR A 146 0.13 -1.62 3.13
N SER A 147 1.22 -2.33 3.42
CA SER A 147 2.07 -2.92 2.40
C SER A 147 1.50 -4.28 2.03
N GLU A 148 1.16 -4.45 0.77
CA GLU A 148 0.70 -5.72 0.23
C GLU A 148 1.90 -6.59 -0.14
N TRP A 149 1.90 -7.83 0.32
CA TRP A 149 2.76 -8.90 -0.18
C TRP A 149 1.99 -9.72 -1.22
N GLU A 150 2.65 -10.64 -1.91
CA GLU A 150 2.02 -11.58 -2.87
C GLU A 150 0.89 -12.45 -2.28
N ALA A 151 0.91 -12.70 -0.96
CA ALA A 151 -0.17 -13.35 -0.23
C ALA A 151 -0.32 -12.64 1.11
N ILE A 152 -1.45 -11.97 1.33
CA ILE A 152 -1.64 -11.17 2.54
C ILE A 152 -1.89 -12.08 3.71
N VAL A 153 -0.92 -12.13 4.62
CA VAL A 153 -1.10 -12.84 5.88
C VAL A 153 -1.77 -11.88 6.88
N VAL A 154 -3.06 -12.10 7.11
CA VAL A 154 -3.92 -11.23 7.94
C VAL A 154 -3.56 -11.34 9.42
N GLU A 155 -3.48 -12.56 9.96
CA GLU A 155 -3.08 -12.83 11.35
C GLU A 155 -1.55 -12.95 11.47
N ASP A 156 -0.93 -12.17 12.36
CA ASP A 156 0.52 -12.18 12.65
C ASP A 156 1.43 -11.95 11.42
N GLY A 157 0.89 -11.36 10.35
CA GLY A 157 1.57 -11.12 9.08
C GLY A 157 1.62 -9.65 8.65
N ASP A 158 1.39 -9.40 7.36
CA ASP A 158 1.64 -8.11 6.70
C ASP A 158 0.85 -6.95 7.27
N LEU A 159 -0.40 -7.19 7.67
CA LEU A 159 -1.25 -6.17 8.29
C LEU A 159 -0.67 -5.72 9.63
N THR A 160 -0.15 -6.65 10.45
CA THR A 160 0.39 -6.31 11.78
C THR A 160 1.66 -5.47 11.71
N ARG A 161 2.44 -5.62 10.63
CA ARG A 161 3.65 -4.83 10.37
C ARG A 161 3.34 -3.46 9.78
N SER A 162 2.25 -3.34 9.05
CA SER A 162 1.85 -2.11 8.36
C SER A 162 0.95 -1.19 9.18
N ILE A 163 0.13 -1.74 10.08
CA ILE A 163 -0.98 -1.03 10.70
C ILE A 163 -0.71 -0.85 12.20
N PRO A 164 -0.82 0.37 12.74
CA PRO A 164 -0.75 0.61 14.18
C PRO A 164 -1.76 -0.23 14.96
N THR A 165 -1.37 -0.67 16.16
CA THR A 165 -2.15 -1.60 16.98
C THR A 165 -3.59 -1.13 17.22
N GLU A 166 -3.82 0.17 17.40
CA GLU A 166 -5.17 0.70 17.65
C GLU A 166 -6.09 0.50 16.44
N LYS A 167 -5.57 0.69 15.23
CA LYS A 167 -6.34 0.48 14.00
C LYS A 167 -6.56 -1.00 13.70
N LEU A 168 -5.56 -1.83 13.95
CA LEU A 168 -5.69 -3.28 13.80
C LEU A 168 -6.79 -3.84 14.73
N GLN A 169 -6.87 -3.33 15.96
CA GLN A 169 -7.92 -3.70 16.90
C GLN A 169 -9.32 -3.33 16.39
N LEU A 170 -9.47 -2.15 15.77
CA LEU A 170 -10.74 -1.73 15.15
C LEU A 170 -11.16 -2.64 14.00
N LEU A 171 -10.21 -3.12 13.18
CA LEU A 171 -10.48 -4.09 12.12
C LEU A 171 -10.94 -5.43 12.70
N LYS A 172 -10.27 -5.93 13.74
CA LYS A 172 -10.63 -7.17 14.45
C LYS A 172 -12.03 -7.12 15.04
N GLU A 173 -12.39 -6.00 15.67
CA GLU A 173 -13.74 -5.78 16.22
C GLU A 173 -14.84 -5.79 15.16
N GLN A 174 -14.48 -5.50 13.90
CA GLN A 174 -15.37 -5.52 12.74
C GLN A 174 -15.30 -6.82 11.94
N GLY A 175 -14.46 -7.79 12.36
CA GLY A 175 -14.25 -9.04 11.64
C GLY A 175 -13.52 -8.86 10.31
N LEU A 176 -12.67 -7.84 10.20
CA LEU A 176 -11.88 -7.52 9.00
C LEU A 176 -10.40 -7.91 9.14
N ALA A 177 -9.95 -8.31 10.33
CA ALA A 177 -8.59 -8.76 10.63
C ALA A 177 -8.57 -9.68 11.87
#